data_AF-A0A7X9I6W4-F1
#
_entry.id   AF-A0A7X9I6W4-F1
#
_cell.length_a   1.000
_cell.length_b   1.000
_cell.length_c   1.000
_cell.angle_alpha   90.00
_cell.angle_beta   90.00
_cell.angle_gamma   90.00
#
_symmetry.space_group_name_H-M   'P 1'
#
loop_
_entity.id
_entity.type
_entity.pdbx_description
1 polymer ?
#
loop_
_entity_poly.entity_id
_entity_poly.type
_entity_poly.pdbx_seq_one_letter_code
_entity_poly.pdbx_strand_id
1 'polypeptide(L)'
;MQDHWSFVEAQGALPECTLSIDQGPALRAGNAGEGKSEIMSIGNRISLASGKRLAEMVVNHLKPDCERIEIAGSIRRRAETVGDIEIVLIPRKVPIDLFGNEEFGHQRIEDVLSASGYMFSKRGMYFKQARLPSSDVIVDLFLTTPEKWGVVFTLRTGSAWFSHKLVTKKREGGMCPSNIDFVDGRLWRSGLILETPEEEDVFRELGLEWIAPEKRN
;
A
#
# COMPACT_ATOMS: atom_id res chain seq x y z
N MET A 1 -62.87 21.28 -30.36
CA MET A 1 -62.02 20.08 -30.25
C MET A 1 -60.87 20.30 -31.22
N GLN A 2 -59.75 20.92 -30.81
CA GLN A 2 -58.64 20.36 -30.00
C GLN A 2 -58.02 19.14 -30.74
N ASP A 3 -56.74 19.09 -31.11
CA ASP A 3 -55.55 19.67 -30.46
C ASP A 3 -54.37 19.97 -31.41
N HIS A 4 -53.55 20.92 -30.93
CA HIS A 4 -52.23 21.36 -31.39
C HIS A 4 -51.08 20.56 -30.72
N TRP A 5 -49.85 20.83 -31.16
CA TRP A 5 -48.53 20.63 -30.51
C TRP A 5 -47.78 19.34 -30.83
N SER A 6 -46.45 19.27 -30.92
CA SER A 6 -45.32 20.15 -31.28
C SER A 6 -44.07 19.28 -31.07
N PHE A 7 -43.06 19.45 -31.94
CA PHE A 7 -41.73 18.87 -31.81
C PHE A 7 -41.06 19.35 -30.51
N VAL A 8 -40.47 18.45 -29.71
CA VAL A 8 -39.63 18.81 -28.55
C VAL A 8 -38.28 18.10 -28.67
N GLU A 9 -37.23 18.92 -28.73
CA GLU A 9 -35.82 18.56 -28.57
C GLU A 9 -35.57 18.02 -27.16
N ALA A 10 -34.98 16.83 -27.05
CA ALA A 10 -34.48 16.32 -25.79
C ALA A 10 -33.01 16.72 -25.62
N GLN A 11 -32.77 17.91 -25.06
CA GLN A 11 -31.53 18.22 -24.36
C GLN A 11 -31.63 17.64 -22.94
N GLY A 12 -30.89 16.56 -22.68
CA GLY A 12 -30.74 15.96 -21.35
C GLY A 12 -29.30 16.09 -20.88
N ALA A 13 -29.05 17.06 -20.00
CA ALA A 13 -27.77 17.28 -19.34
C ALA A 13 -27.38 16.07 -18.47
N LEU A 14 -26.08 15.73 -18.49
CA LEU A 14 -25.48 14.78 -17.55
C LEU A 14 -25.53 15.39 -16.13
N PRO A 15 -25.84 14.61 -15.08
CA PRO A 15 -25.85 15.13 -13.71
C PRO A 15 -24.43 15.47 -13.26
N GLU A 16 -24.23 16.73 -12.88
CA GLU A 16 -23.04 17.20 -12.16
C GLU A 16 -23.00 16.51 -10.79
N CYS A 17 -22.21 15.44 -10.70
CA CYS A 17 -21.86 14.82 -9.43
C CYS A 17 -20.76 15.66 -8.76
N THR A 18 -21.17 16.72 -8.09
CA THR A 18 -20.32 17.50 -7.18
C THR A 18 -20.21 16.75 -5.85
N LEU A 19 -19.29 15.80 -5.79
CA LEU A 19 -18.74 15.32 -4.51
C LEU A 19 -17.33 15.90 -4.36
N SER A 20 -17.22 16.76 -3.35
CA SER A 20 -16.02 17.42 -2.88
C SER A 20 -14.83 16.46 -2.77
N ILE A 21 -13.90 16.63 -3.70
CA ILE A 21 -12.54 16.08 -3.61
C ILE A 21 -11.87 16.85 -2.46
N ASP A 22 -11.71 16.19 -1.32
CA ASP A 22 -10.80 16.66 -0.28
C ASP A 22 -9.39 16.65 -0.88
N GLN A 23 -8.91 17.85 -1.25
CA GLN A 23 -7.63 18.04 -1.90
C GLN A 23 -6.50 17.86 -0.88
N GLY A 24 -5.99 16.64 -0.78
CA GLY A 24 -4.62 16.42 -0.32
C GLY A 24 -3.66 17.23 -1.20
N PRO A 25 -2.61 17.86 -0.63
CA PRO A 25 -1.88 18.92 -1.29
C PRO A 25 -1.14 18.42 -2.53
N ALA A 26 -1.44 19.07 -3.66
CA ALA A 26 -0.71 18.97 -4.91
C ALA A 26 0.77 19.36 -4.70
N LEU A 27 1.69 18.43 -4.96
CA LEU A 27 3.12 18.71 -5.01
C LEU A 27 3.42 19.62 -6.20
N ARG A 28 3.54 20.93 -5.95
CA ARG A 28 4.14 21.90 -6.88
C ARG A 28 5.64 22.02 -6.61
N ALA A 29 6.44 21.98 -7.67
CA ALA A 29 7.85 22.33 -7.64
C ALA A 29 8.02 23.83 -7.34
N GLY A 30 8.84 24.15 -6.34
CA GLY A 30 9.18 25.51 -5.89
C GLY A 30 10.53 25.52 -5.19
N ASN A 31 11.23 26.64 -5.33
CA ASN A 31 12.67 26.87 -5.24
C ASN A 31 13.39 26.53 -3.92
N ALA A 32 14.71 26.37 -4.06
CA ALA A 32 15.73 26.20 -3.02
C ALA A 32 15.66 27.23 -1.88
N GLY A 33 15.88 26.75 -0.65
CA GLY A 33 16.09 27.56 0.53
C GLY A 33 15.77 26.79 1.81
N GLU A 34 16.81 26.60 2.63
CA GLU A 34 16.78 26.28 4.06
C GLU A 34 16.58 24.80 4.44
N GLY A 35 17.67 24.26 5.01
CA GLY A 35 17.77 22.90 5.50
C GLY A 35 16.72 22.58 6.55
N LYS A 36 15.77 21.73 6.17
CA LYS A 36 15.00 20.95 7.12
C LYS A 36 15.84 19.73 7.47
N SER A 37 16.39 19.75 8.67
CA SER A 37 16.97 18.57 9.30
C SER A 37 15.94 17.44 9.23
N GLU A 38 16.28 16.37 8.50
CA GLU A 38 15.64 15.08 8.66
C GLU A 38 15.76 14.70 10.13
N ILE A 39 14.65 14.75 10.87
CA ILE A 39 14.55 14.06 12.15
C ILE A 39 14.42 12.58 11.80
N MET A 40 15.56 11.97 11.47
CA MET A 40 15.71 10.52 11.41
C MET A 40 15.31 9.99 12.77
N SER A 41 14.40 9.02 12.82
CA SER A 41 14.20 8.29 14.05
C SER A 41 15.54 7.68 14.42
N ILE A 42 16.11 8.10 15.54
CA ILE A 42 17.25 7.44 16.17
C ILE A 42 16.67 6.15 16.79
N GLY A 43 16.22 5.24 15.93
CA GLY A 43 15.87 3.89 16.29
C GLY A 43 17.14 3.05 16.25
N ASN A 44 17.41 2.31 17.33
CA ASN A 44 18.46 1.30 17.37
C ASN A 44 18.26 0.34 16.18
N ARG A 45 18.98 0.59 15.08
CA ARG A 45 18.97 -0.31 13.92
C ARG A 45 19.52 -1.66 14.37
N ILE A 46 18.84 -2.72 13.99
CA ILE A 46 19.24 -4.09 14.31
C ILE A 46 19.87 -4.75 13.09
N SER A 47 20.65 -5.81 13.31
CA SER A 47 21.19 -6.60 12.20
C SER A 47 20.08 -7.29 11.41
N LEU A 48 20.32 -7.54 10.11
CA LEU A 48 19.41 -8.33 9.27
C LEU A 48 18.99 -9.65 9.94
N ALA A 49 19.92 -10.35 10.58
CA ALA A 49 19.64 -11.61 11.24
C ALA A 49 18.64 -11.45 12.40
N SER A 50 18.81 -10.42 13.23
CA SER A 50 17.88 -10.13 14.32
C SER A 50 16.53 -9.64 13.80
N GLY A 51 16.52 -8.75 12.81
CA GLY A 51 15.30 -8.25 12.18
C GLY A 51 14.49 -9.35 11.51
N LYS A 52 15.16 -10.25 10.77
CA LYS A 52 14.51 -11.41 10.15
C LYS A 52 13.87 -12.33 11.19
N ARG A 53 14.55 -12.66 12.29
CA ARG A 53 13.98 -13.49 13.36
C ARG A 53 12.72 -12.86 13.97
N LEU A 54 12.77 -11.56 14.29
CA LEU A 54 11.61 -10.85 14.84
C LEU A 54 10.46 -10.78 13.82
N ALA A 55 10.75 -10.52 12.54
CA ALA A 55 9.75 -10.51 11.49
C ALA A 55 9.08 -11.88 11.30
N GLU A 56 9.86 -12.97 11.32
CA GLU A 56 9.34 -14.33 11.25
C GLU A 56 8.45 -14.66 12.46
N MET A 57 8.78 -14.17 13.66
CA MET A 57 7.91 -14.31 14.84
C MET A 57 6.57 -13.60 14.62
N VAL A 58 6.59 -12.36 14.13
CA VAL A 58 5.35 -11.60 13.84
C VAL A 58 4.52 -12.33 12.77
N VAL A 59 5.16 -12.78 11.69
CA VAL A 59 4.49 -13.52 10.61
C VAL A 59 3.85 -14.79 11.14
N ASN A 60 4.59 -15.62 11.88
CA ASN A 60 4.06 -16.87 12.44
C ASN A 60 2.88 -16.63 13.38
N HIS A 61 2.90 -15.51 14.11
CA HIS A 61 1.83 -15.14 15.01
C HIS A 61 0.56 -14.69 14.27
N LEU A 62 0.69 -13.91 13.20
CA LEU A 62 -0.44 -13.36 12.44
C LEU A 62 -0.95 -14.27 11.32
N LYS A 63 -0.14 -15.22 10.85
CA LYS A 63 -0.46 -16.09 9.71
C LYS A 63 -1.83 -16.79 9.80
N PRO A 64 -2.31 -17.27 10.97
CA PRO A 64 -3.64 -17.89 11.07
C PRO A 64 -4.79 -16.96 10.63
N ASP A 65 -4.66 -15.66 10.92
CA ASP A 65 -5.68 -14.64 10.64
C ASP A 65 -5.51 -13.99 9.25
N CYS A 66 -4.58 -14.50 8.43
CA CYS A 66 -4.27 -13.99 7.10
C CYS A 66 -4.56 -15.03 6.01
N GLU A 67 -5.05 -14.56 4.86
CA GLU A 67 -5.06 -15.32 3.60
C GLU A 67 -3.64 -15.38 3.02
N ARG A 68 -2.93 -14.26 3.09
CA ARG A 68 -1.54 -14.12 2.64
C ARG A 68 -0.78 -13.17 3.56
N ILE A 69 0.50 -13.45 3.81
CA ILE A 69 1.36 -12.61 4.64
C ILE A 69 2.80 -12.78 4.20
N GLU A 70 3.50 -11.68 3.96
CA GLU A 70 4.88 -11.66 3.52
C GLU A 70 5.69 -10.57 4.21
N ILE A 71 6.98 -10.87 4.45
CA ILE A 71 7.94 -9.89 4.95
C ILE A 71 8.37 -9.01 3.77
N ALA A 72 8.31 -7.69 3.94
CA ALA A 72 8.69 -6.72 2.92
C ALA A 72 9.91 -5.89 3.38
N GLY A 73 10.05 -4.71 2.81
CA GLY A 73 11.02 -3.72 3.26
C GLY A 73 12.48 -4.14 3.18
N SER A 74 13.26 -3.50 4.05
CA SER A 74 14.71 -3.67 4.10
C SER A 74 15.15 -5.11 4.40
N ILE A 75 14.33 -5.88 5.14
CA ILE A 75 14.58 -7.31 5.41
C ILE A 75 14.50 -8.11 4.12
N ARG A 76 13.45 -7.90 3.31
CA ARG A 76 13.28 -8.60 2.03
C ARG A 76 14.38 -8.24 1.03
N ARG A 77 14.86 -6.99 1.04
CA ARG A 77 16.01 -6.54 0.23
C ARG A 77 17.37 -6.93 0.80
N ARG A 78 17.40 -7.62 1.95
CA ARG A 78 18.63 -8.07 2.64
C ARG A 78 19.59 -6.92 3.01
N ALA A 79 19.07 -5.76 3.39
CA ALA A 79 19.89 -4.66 3.90
C ALA A 79 20.62 -5.10 5.20
N GLU A 80 21.88 -4.69 5.38
CA GLU A 80 22.71 -5.10 6.52
C GLU A 80 22.09 -4.71 7.87
N THR A 81 21.44 -3.54 7.90
CA THR A 81 20.78 -2.99 9.08
C THR A 81 19.30 -2.72 8.79
N VAL A 82 18.46 -2.99 9.77
CA VAL A 82 17.00 -2.89 9.71
C VAL A 82 16.55 -1.82 10.70
N GLY A 83 15.75 -0.85 10.24
CA GLY A 83 15.18 0.19 11.10
C GLY A 83 13.85 -0.24 11.70
N ASP A 84 12.96 -0.73 10.84
CA ASP A 84 11.62 -1.21 11.13
C ASP A 84 11.35 -2.55 10.42
N ILE A 85 10.38 -3.29 10.93
CA ILE A 85 9.87 -4.52 10.33
C ILE A 85 8.65 -4.14 9.49
N GLU A 86 8.72 -4.37 8.18
CA GLU A 86 7.60 -4.15 7.27
C GLU A 86 6.96 -5.48 6.87
N ILE A 87 5.65 -5.62 7.06
CA ILE A 87 4.89 -6.82 6.67
C ILE A 87 3.71 -6.38 5.81
N VAL A 88 3.51 -7.08 4.69
CA VAL A 88 2.34 -6.93 3.84
C VAL A 88 1.46 -8.15 4.02
N LEU A 89 0.16 -7.94 4.27
CA LEU A 89 -0.76 -9.04 4.53
C LEU A 89 -2.15 -8.78 3.94
N ILE A 90 -2.82 -9.87 3.59
CA ILE A 90 -4.24 -9.92 3.28
C ILE A 90 -4.93 -10.58 4.47
N PRO A 91 -5.68 -9.84 5.30
CA PRO A 91 -6.39 -10.44 6.41
C PRO A 91 -7.50 -11.35 5.87
N ARG A 92 -7.80 -12.43 6.58
CA ARG A 92 -9.02 -13.20 6.29
C ARG A 92 -10.23 -12.31 6.52
N LYS A 93 -11.23 -12.47 5.65
CA LYS A 93 -12.54 -11.86 5.91
C LYS A 93 -13.16 -12.47 7.15
N VAL A 94 -13.94 -11.66 7.88
CA VAL A 94 -14.64 -12.10 9.09
C VAL A 94 -16.15 -11.98 8.88
N PRO A 95 -16.95 -12.99 9.27
CA PRO A 95 -18.39 -12.91 9.15
C PRO A 95 -18.93 -11.86 10.12
N ILE A 96 -19.78 -10.96 9.62
CA ILE A 96 -20.38 -9.88 10.40
C ILE A 96 -21.84 -10.15 10.78
N ASP A 97 -22.47 -11.12 10.12
CA ASP A 97 -23.82 -11.55 10.45
C ASP A 97 -24.08 -13.02 10.11
N LEU A 98 -25.28 -13.49 10.45
CA LEU A 98 -25.72 -14.86 10.20
C LEU A 98 -26.12 -15.10 8.73
N PHE A 99 -26.14 -14.07 7.88
CA PHE A 99 -26.53 -14.16 6.48
C PHE A 99 -25.33 -14.39 5.55
N GLY A 100 -24.13 -14.54 6.12
CA GLY A 100 -22.89 -14.79 5.38
C GLY A 100 -22.26 -13.53 4.81
N ASN A 101 -22.66 -12.34 5.27
CA ASN A 101 -21.93 -11.14 4.95
C ASN A 101 -20.59 -11.16 5.70
N GLU A 102 -19.54 -10.74 5.01
CA GLU A 102 -18.19 -10.68 5.57
C GLU A 102 -17.59 -9.29 5.39
N GLU A 103 -16.76 -8.87 6.33
CA GLU A 103 -15.99 -7.63 6.24
C GLU A 103 -14.49 -7.90 6.12
N PHE A 104 -13.77 -6.87 5.70
CA PHE A 104 -12.32 -6.86 5.68
C PHE A 104 -11.77 -7.02 7.11
N GLY A 105 -11.10 -8.13 7.40
CA GLY A 105 -10.69 -8.52 8.77
C GLY A 105 -9.58 -7.68 9.42
N HIS A 106 -9.50 -6.38 9.14
CA HIS A 106 -8.48 -5.51 9.71
C HIS A 106 -8.57 -5.41 11.24
N GLN A 107 -9.77 -5.49 11.81
CA GLN A 107 -9.99 -5.41 13.25
C GLN A 107 -9.45 -6.67 13.93
N ARG A 108 -9.61 -7.84 13.30
CA ARG A 108 -9.08 -9.10 13.82
C ARG A 108 -7.57 -9.07 14.00
N ILE A 109 -6.84 -8.48 13.05
CA ILE A 109 -5.39 -8.28 13.16
C ILE A 109 -5.04 -7.39 14.36
N GLU A 110 -5.82 -6.35 14.60
CA GLU A 110 -5.63 -5.43 15.73
C GLU A 110 -5.88 -6.12 17.08
N ASP A 111 -6.92 -6.94 17.16
CA ASP A 111 -7.28 -7.68 18.37
C ASP A 111 -6.19 -8.70 18.74
N VAL A 112 -5.69 -9.45 17.75
CA VAL A 112 -4.60 -10.43 17.94
C VAL A 112 -3.33 -9.74 18.47
N LEU A 113 -2.95 -8.61 17.89
CA LEU A 113 -1.77 -7.86 18.32
C LEU A 113 -1.96 -7.26 19.71
N SER A 114 -3.14 -6.71 20.00
CA SER A 114 -3.44 -6.12 21.31
C SER A 114 -3.44 -7.20 22.40
N ALA A 115 -4.02 -8.37 22.14
CA ALA A 115 -4.00 -9.53 23.05
C ALA A 115 -2.58 -10.04 23.32
N SER A 116 -1.69 -9.88 22.35
CA SER A 116 -0.27 -10.26 22.45
C SER A 116 0.63 -9.16 23.02
N GLY A 117 0.05 -8.05 23.51
CA GLY A 117 0.77 -6.98 24.19
C GLY A 117 1.48 -5.99 23.27
N TYR A 118 1.19 -5.98 21.97
CA TYR A 118 1.74 -4.98 21.06
C TYR A 118 1.18 -3.59 21.39
N MET A 119 2.06 -2.59 21.36
CA MET A 119 1.67 -1.21 21.64
C MET A 119 1.50 -0.43 20.34
N PHE A 120 0.26 -0.12 19.98
CA PHE A 120 -0.04 0.61 18.75
C PHE A 120 0.30 2.09 18.83
N SER A 121 0.93 2.60 17.77
CA SER A 121 1.08 4.03 17.48
C SER A 121 0.11 4.50 16.39
N LYS A 122 -0.30 3.60 15.48
CA LYS A 122 -1.28 3.88 14.41
C LYS A 122 -2.20 2.69 14.19
N ARG A 123 -3.50 2.94 14.00
CA ARG A 123 -4.56 1.92 13.88
C ARG A 123 -5.44 2.11 12.64
N GLY A 124 -4.85 2.51 11.52
CA GLY A 124 -5.58 2.67 10.26
C GLY A 124 -6.13 1.34 9.74
N MET A 125 -7.10 1.44 8.82
CA MET A 125 -7.72 0.27 8.17
C MET A 125 -6.73 -0.51 7.30
N TYR A 126 -5.94 0.19 6.48
CA TYR A 126 -4.95 -0.40 5.58
C TYR A 126 -3.50 -0.29 6.09
N PHE A 127 -3.29 0.44 7.20
CA PHE A 127 -1.97 0.65 7.75
C PHE A 127 -2.01 0.68 9.27
N LYS A 128 -1.21 -0.17 9.90
CA LYS A 128 -1.03 -0.19 11.34
C LYS A 128 0.45 -0.12 11.68
N GLN A 129 0.76 0.56 12.77
CA GLN A 129 2.11 0.65 13.30
C GLN A 129 2.07 0.32 14.79
N ALA A 130 2.90 -0.64 15.20
CA ALA A 130 2.98 -1.06 16.59
C ALA A 130 4.42 -1.38 17.00
N ARG A 131 4.69 -1.30 18.31
CA ARG A 131 5.95 -1.76 18.90
C ARG A 131 5.79 -3.18 19.43
N LEU A 132 6.82 -4.00 19.23
CA LEU A 132 6.90 -5.34 19.80
C LEU A 132 6.87 -5.30 21.35
N PRO A 133 6.23 -6.27 22.03
CA PRO A 133 6.18 -6.30 23.49
C PRO A 133 7.58 -6.48 24.13
N SER A 134 8.44 -7.25 23.46
CA SER A 134 9.76 -7.67 23.96
C SER A 134 10.92 -6.83 23.43
N SER A 135 10.66 -5.76 22.66
CA SER A 135 11.71 -4.90 22.09
C SER A 135 11.15 -3.57 21.60
N ASP A 136 11.98 -2.52 21.55
CA ASP A 136 11.58 -1.23 20.98
C ASP A 136 11.48 -1.18 19.44
N VAL A 137 11.60 -2.33 18.78
CA VAL A 137 11.51 -2.44 17.32
C VAL A 137 10.07 -2.18 16.87
N ILE A 138 9.95 -1.30 15.87
CA ILE A 138 8.68 -0.94 15.24
C ILE A 138 8.31 -1.97 14.17
N VAL A 139 7.03 -2.30 14.12
CA VAL A 139 6.40 -3.15 13.11
C VAL A 139 5.36 -2.32 12.37
N ASP A 140 5.56 -2.18 11.07
CA ASP A 140 4.65 -1.56 10.12
C ASP A 140 3.91 -2.66 9.35
N LEU A 141 2.59 -2.65 9.46
CA LEU A 141 1.69 -3.61 8.83
C LEU A 141 0.89 -2.92 7.73
N PHE A 142 1.04 -3.41 6.51
CA PHE A 142 0.31 -2.96 5.32
C PHE A 142 -0.75 -4.00 4.98
N LEU A 143 -1.99 -3.67 5.28
CA LEU A 143 -3.13 -4.53 5.00
C LEU A 143 -3.62 -4.21 3.59
N THR A 144 -3.85 -5.25 2.79
CA THR A 144 -4.25 -5.11 1.39
C THR A 144 -5.28 -6.18 1.00
N THR A 145 -5.78 -6.10 -0.23
CA THR A 145 -6.66 -7.10 -0.85
C THR A 145 -5.92 -7.85 -1.96
N PRO A 146 -6.43 -9.01 -2.42
CA PRO A 146 -5.80 -9.78 -3.50
C PRO A 146 -5.54 -8.95 -4.77
N GLU A 147 -6.47 -8.08 -5.14
CA GLU A 147 -6.42 -7.28 -6.38
C GLU A 147 -5.40 -6.13 -6.30
N LYS A 148 -4.96 -5.78 -5.08
CA LYS A 148 -3.97 -4.72 -4.81
C LYS A 148 -2.60 -5.31 -4.47
N TRP A 149 -2.48 -6.63 -4.34
CA TRP A 149 -1.31 -7.29 -3.78
C TRP A 149 -0.03 -6.95 -4.52
N GLY A 150 0.02 -7.16 -5.85
CA GLY A 150 1.25 -6.99 -6.62
C GLY A 150 1.84 -5.59 -6.48
N VAL A 151 1.00 -4.55 -6.57
CA VAL A 151 1.44 -3.15 -6.42
C VAL A 151 1.86 -2.86 -4.99
N VAL A 152 1.03 -3.17 -3.99
CA VAL A 152 1.35 -2.87 -2.58
C VAL A 152 2.62 -3.59 -2.16
N PHE A 153 2.75 -4.89 -2.48
CA PHE A 153 3.93 -5.67 -2.11
C PHE A 153 5.20 -5.18 -2.81
N THR A 154 5.11 -4.78 -4.09
CA THR A 154 6.25 -4.16 -4.81
C THR A 154 6.68 -2.86 -4.11
N LEU A 155 5.74 -1.97 -3.83
CA LEU A 155 6.03 -0.65 -3.27
C LEU A 155 6.53 -0.72 -1.81
N ARG A 156 5.99 -1.64 -1.01
CA ARG A 156 6.44 -1.86 0.37
C ARG A 156 7.69 -2.70 0.47
N THR A 157 8.05 -3.45 -0.57
CA THR A 157 9.40 -4.04 -0.67
C THR A 157 10.45 -2.94 -0.81
N GLY A 158 10.12 -1.81 -1.43
CA GLY A 158 11.03 -0.67 -1.53
C GLY A 158 12.26 -0.95 -2.40
N SER A 159 13.34 -0.18 -2.24
CA SER A 159 13.56 0.93 -1.29
C SER A 159 12.65 2.14 -1.54
N ALA A 160 12.67 3.13 -0.64
CA ALA A 160 11.93 4.38 -0.85
C ALA A 160 12.31 5.05 -2.18
N TRP A 161 13.60 5.02 -2.53
CA TRP A 161 14.07 5.49 -3.83
C TRP A 161 13.52 4.65 -4.98
N PHE A 162 13.60 3.33 -4.89
CA PHE A 162 13.11 2.43 -5.93
C PHE A 162 11.60 2.60 -6.15
N SER A 163 10.80 2.58 -5.08
CA SER A 163 9.35 2.77 -5.15
C SER A 163 8.98 4.12 -5.73
N HIS A 164 9.69 5.19 -5.34
CA HIS A 164 9.50 6.51 -5.93
C HIS A 164 9.78 6.49 -7.44
N LYS A 165 10.94 5.95 -7.86
CA LYS A 165 11.29 5.85 -9.28
C LYS A 165 10.30 4.98 -10.06
N LEU A 166 9.80 3.91 -9.46
CA LEU A 166 8.85 2.99 -10.08
C LEU A 166 7.54 3.69 -10.44
N VAL A 167 7.03 4.57 -9.55
CA VAL A 167 5.77 5.31 -9.78
C VAL A 167 5.96 6.62 -10.54
N THR A 168 7.14 7.22 -10.51
CA THR A 168 7.45 8.44 -11.28
C THR A 168 7.42 8.16 -12.78
N LYS A 169 6.85 9.08 -13.57
CA LYS A 169 6.76 8.94 -15.02
C LYS A 169 8.14 8.93 -15.70
N LYS A 170 8.31 8.17 -16.78
CA LYS A 170 9.56 8.14 -17.58
C LYS A 170 9.99 9.53 -18.05
N ARG A 171 9.04 10.38 -18.44
CA ARG A 171 9.31 11.78 -18.84
C ARG A 171 9.86 12.66 -17.69
N GLU A 172 9.62 12.27 -16.45
CA GLU A 172 10.11 12.92 -15.22
C GLU A 172 11.34 12.18 -14.65
N GLY A 173 11.93 11.28 -15.45
CA GLY A 173 13.10 10.50 -15.06
C GLY A 173 12.80 9.26 -14.20
N GLY A 174 11.54 8.83 -14.09
CA GLY A 174 11.17 7.58 -13.43
C GLY A 174 11.11 6.37 -14.37
N MET A 175 10.40 5.32 -13.95
CA MET A 175 10.24 4.06 -14.69
C MET A 175 8.81 3.87 -15.22
N CYS A 176 7.83 4.62 -14.72
CA CYS A 176 6.43 4.44 -15.08
C CYS A 176 6.14 4.96 -16.50
N PRO A 177 5.59 4.14 -17.42
CA PRO A 177 5.14 4.60 -18.72
C PRO A 177 4.11 5.74 -18.63
N SER A 178 4.11 6.65 -19.61
CA SER A 178 3.22 7.82 -19.59
C SER A 178 1.73 7.46 -19.53
N ASN A 179 1.35 6.31 -20.10
CA ASN A 179 -0.02 5.81 -20.19
C ASN A 179 -0.45 4.89 -19.02
N ILE A 180 0.40 4.72 -18.00
CA ILE A 180 0.09 3.89 -16.82
C ILE A 180 0.06 4.75 -15.56
N ASP A 181 -0.95 4.60 -14.72
CA ASP A 181 -1.07 5.31 -13.45
C ASP A 181 -1.16 4.34 -12.27
N PHE A 182 -0.57 4.74 -11.15
CA PHE A 182 -0.73 4.06 -9.86
C PHE A 182 -1.82 4.77 -9.08
N VAL A 183 -2.97 4.11 -8.88
CA VAL A 183 -4.12 4.70 -8.16
C VAL A 183 -4.71 3.62 -7.25
N ASP A 184 -4.87 3.98 -5.96
CA ASP A 184 -5.46 3.12 -4.92
C ASP A 184 -4.85 1.70 -4.87
N GLY A 185 -3.52 1.63 -4.94
CA GLY A 185 -2.79 0.35 -4.89
C GLY A 185 -3.02 -0.54 -6.12
N ARG A 186 -3.44 0.02 -7.26
CA ARG A 186 -3.56 -0.70 -8.54
C ARG A 186 -2.97 0.08 -9.70
N LEU A 187 -2.70 -0.64 -10.79
CA LEU A 187 -2.31 -0.04 -12.06
C LEU A 187 -3.54 0.24 -12.92
N TRP A 188 -3.48 1.37 -13.62
CA TRP A 188 -4.49 1.81 -14.57
C TRP A 188 -3.86 2.14 -15.90
N ARG A 189 -4.52 1.81 -17.00
CA ARG A 189 -4.12 2.19 -18.36
C ARG A 189 -5.33 2.73 -19.10
N SER A 190 -5.28 4.00 -19.48
CA SER A 190 -6.38 4.67 -20.20
C SER A 190 -7.75 4.51 -19.50
N GLY A 191 -7.77 4.59 -18.17
CA GLY A 191 -9.01 4.46 -17.37
C GLY A 191 -9.46 3.01 -17.13
N LEU A 192 -8.71 2.00 -17.57
CA LEU A 192 -8.97 0.59 -17.28
C LEU A 192 -8.00 0.06 -16.24
N ILE A 193 -8.51 -0.76 -15.31
CA ILE A 193 -7.70 -1.43 -14.28
C ILE A 193 -6.91 -2.56 -14.92
N LEU A 194 -5.66 -2.70 -14.52
CA LEU A 194 -4.80 -3.82 -14.91
C LEU A 194 -4.72 -4.81 -13.73
N GLU A 195 -5.02 -6.07 -14.02
CA GLU A 195 -4.91 -7.15 -13.04
C GLU A 195 -3.43 -7.44 -12.76
N THR A 196 -3.02 -7.17 -11.53
CA THR A 196 -1.64 -7.35 -11.05
C THR A 196 -1.61 -8.11 -9.73
N PRO A 197 -2.04 -9.40 -9.73
CA PRO A 197 -2.07 -10.21 -8.52
C PRO A 197 -0.69 -10.47 -7.93
N GLU A 198 0.38 -10.47 -8.75
CA GLU A 198 1.77 -10.64 -8.31
C GLU A 198 2.67 -9.46 -8.72
N GLU A 199 3.85 -9.35 -8.10
CA GLU A 199 4.81 -8.27 -8.42
C GLU A 199 5.27 -8.35 -9.89
N GLU A 200 5.53 -9.56 -10.38
CA GLU A 200 5.93 -9.86 -11.76
C GLU A 200 4.95 -9.27 -12.77
N ASP A 201 3.65 -9.25 -12.44
CA ASP A 201 2.62 -8.64 -13.27
C ASP A 201 2.77 -7.11 -13.31
N VAL A 202 3.10 -6.47 -12.19
CA VAL A 202 3.41 -5.03 -12.14
C VAL A 202 4.59 -4.69 -13.05
N PHE A 203 5.69 -5.44 -12.96
CA PHE A 203 6.86 -5.22 -13.83
C PHE A 203 6.51 -5.41 -15.31
N ARG A 204 5.75 -6.47 -15.64
CA ARG A 204 5.31 -6.74 -17.01
C ARG A 204 4.45 -5.62 -17.57
N GLU A 205 3.48 -5.12 -16.80
CA GLU A 205 2.62 -4.02 -17.22
C GLU A 205 3.41 -2.72 -17.44
N LEU A 206 4.42 -2.45 -16.62
CA LEU A 206 5.32 -1.31 -16.78
C LEU A 206 6.32 -1.47 -17.95
N GLY A 207 6.38 -2.65 -18.57
CA GLY A 207 7.35 -2.98 -19.62
C GLY A 207 8.78 -3.04 -19.09
N LEU A 208 8.95 -3.60 -17.88
CA LEU A 208 10.23 -3.77 -17.20
C LEU A 208 10.52 -5.26 -17.01
N GLU A 209 11.80 -5.62 -17.00
CA GLU A 209 12.21 -6.93 -16.47
C GLU A 209 12.00 -6.96 -14.96
N TRP A 210 11.68 -8.14 -14.42
CA TRP A 210 11.54 -8.31 -12.98
C TRP A 210 12.88 -8.07 -12.27
N ILE A 211 12.88 -7.16 -11.30
CA ILE A 211 14.07 -6.81 -10.52
C ILE A 211 13.98 -7.50 -9.17
N ALA A 212 14.95 -8.36 -8.87
CA ALA A 212 15.04 -9.04 -7.58
C ALA A 212 15.08 -8.03 -6.41
N PRO A 213 14.42 -8.29 -5.26
CA PRO A 213 14.37 -7.37 -4.12
C PRO A 213 15.72 -6.82 -3.67
N GLU A 214 16.76 -7.66 -3.68
CA GLU A 214 18.13 -7.31 -3.29
C GLU A 214 18.76 -6.22 -4.17
N LYS A 215 18.26 -6.07 -5.40
CA LYS A 215 18.72 -5.10 -6.40
C LYS A 215 17.91 -3.80 -6.39
N ARG A 216 16.97 -3.64 -5.45
CA ARG A 216 16.06 -2.47 -5.35
C ARG A 216 16.51 -1.46 -4.29
N ASN A 217 17.79 -1.43 -3.91
CA ASN A 217 18.29 -0.51 -2.88
C ASN A 217 18.49 0.90 -3.42
#